data_AF-A0A1Y6EMM0-F1
#
_entry.id   AF-A0A1Y6EMM0-F1
#
_cell.length_a   1.000
_cell.length_b   1.000
_cell.length_c   1.000
_cell.angle_alpha   90.00
_cell.angle_beta   90.00
_cell.angle_gamma   90.00
#
_symmetry.space_group_name_H-M   'P 1'
#
loop_
_entity.id
_entity.type
_entity.pdbx_description
1 polymer ?
#
loop_
_entity_poly.entity_id
_entity_poly.type
_entity_poly.pdbx_seq_one_letter_code
_entity_poly.pdbx_strand_id
1 'polypeptide(L)'
;MITKVSQVAFGKPLVTNVLRGHVAEAIIALALEPEWTWCSADYAGWDFERADGLRLEVKQSAAMQSWSTGKPSKAIFDVAARTGYWEGGTEWIAKEGRPAHLYVFAHHGVYGDHADHRDPAQWEFYVVPTSALPDVKQISLSRIKLIAAAVPMIDLATTVEKAVHAISR
;
A
#
# COMPACT_ATOMS: atom_id res chain seq x y z
N MET A 1 -22.33 -11.47 13.81
CA MET A 1 -21.81 -12.29 12.69
C MET A 1 -20.50 -11.70 12.17
N ILE A 2 -20.50 -10.44 11.70
CA ILE A 2 -19.29 -9.75 11.18
C ILE A 2 -18.09 -9.86 12.10
N THR A 3 -18.22 -9.56 13.39
CA THR A 3 -17.12 -9.71 14.38
C THR A 3 -16.48 -11.09 14.39
N LYS A 4 -17.28 -12.17 14.23
CA LYS A 4 -16.74 -13.55 14.16
C LYS A 4 -15.91 -13.76 12.90
N VAL A 5 -16.39 -13.26 11.76
CA VAL A 5 -15.67 -13.34 10.47
C VAL A 5 -14.40 -12.49 10.53
N SER A 6 -14.46 -11.27 11.06
CA SER A 6 -13.29 -10.42 11.28
C SER A 6 -12.24 -11.09 12.16
N GLN A 7 -12.66 -11.78 13.24
CA GLN A 7 -11.73 -12.52 14.09
C GLN A 7 -11.08 -13.70 13.35
N VAL A 8 -11.79 -14.39 12.47
CA VAL A 8 -11.19 -15.46 11.64
C VAL A 8 -10.19 -14.88 10.62
N ALA A 9 -10.53 -13.74 10.02
CA ALA A 9 -9.73 -13.06 9.00
C ALA A 9 -8.47 -12.38 9.54
N PHE A 10 -8.60 -11.64 10.65
CA PHE A 10 -7.61 -10.70 11.17
C PHE A 10 -7.22 -10.97 12.63
N GLY A 11 -7.79 -11.99 13.27
CA GLY A 11 -7.54 -12.28 14.68
C GLY A 11 -6.18 -12.92 14.97
N LYS A 12 -5.43 -13.31 13.94
CA LYS A 12 -4.08 -13.91 14.06
C LYS A 12 -3.00 -12.93 13.63
N PRO A 13 -1.78 -13.00 14.21
CA PRO A 13 -0.67 -12.13 13.82
C PRO A 13 -0.34 -12.16 12.33
N LEU A 14 -0.34 -13.36 11.73
CA LEU A 14 -0.10 -13.53 10.30
C LEU A 14 -1.43 -13.55 9.53
N VAL A 15 -1.71 -12.44 8.86
CA VAL A 15 -2.85 -12.29 7.94
C VAL A 15 -2.49 -12.83 6.55
N THR A 16 -3.43 -13.50 5.89
CA THR A 16 -3.26 -14.07 4.55
C THR A 16 -2.93 -12.99 3.53
N ASN A 17 -2.23 -13.35 2.45
CA ASN A 17 -1.84 -12.40 1.39
C ASN A 17 -3.05 -11.70 0.74
N VAL A 18 -4.20 -12.37 0.67
CA VAL A 18 -5.46 -11.81 0.15
C VAL A 18 -5.97 -10.67 1.02
N LEU A 19 -5.90 -10.81 2.35
CA LEU A 19 -6.47 -9.85 3.29
C LEU A 19 -5.44 -8.86 3.86
N ARG A 20 -4.15 -9.12 3.68
CA ARG A 20 -3.07 -8.27 4.21
C ARG A 20 -3.03 -6.88 3.56
N GLY A 21 -3.56 -6.72 2.34
CA GLY A 21 -3.77 -5.41 1.70
C GLY A 21 -4.56 -4.47 2.61
N HIS A 22 -5.76 -4.90 2.99
CA HIS A 22 -6.64 -4.18 3.91
C HIS A 22 -6.00 -3.82 5.25
N VAL A 23 -5.10 -4.65 5.78
CA VAL A 23 -4.38 -4.32 7.03
C VAL A 23 -3.39 -3.19 6.80
N ALA A 24 -2.60 -3.25 5.72
CA ALA A 24 -1.67 -2.18 5.37
C ALA A 24 -2.41 -0.87 5.08
N GLU A 25 -3.51 -0.93 4.33
CA GLU A 25 -4.37 0.23 4.06
C GLU A 25 -4.98 0.79 5.35
N ALA A 26 -5.53 -0.04 6.25
CA ALA A 26 -6.05 0.44 7.52
C ALA A 26 -4.99 1.15 8.37
N ILE A 27 -3.75 0.64 8.38
CA ILE A 27 -2.63 1.29 9.07
C ILE A 27 -2.30 2.66 8.42
N ILE A 28 -2.36 2.75 7.09
CA ILE A 28 -2.14 4.00 6.36
C ILE A 28 -3.30 4.98 6.62
N ALA A 29 -4.54 4.50 6.66
CA ALA A 29 -5.72 5.31 6.97
C ALA A 29 -5.61 5.97 8.35
N LEU A 30 -5.16 5.23 9.36
CA LEU A 30 -4.88 5.78 10.70
C LEU A 30 -3.87 6.94 10.70
N ALA A 31 -3.03 7.05 9.68
CA ALA A 31 -2.07 8.14 9.53
C ALA A 31 -2.56 9.27 8.62
N LEU A 32 -3.40 8.98 7.62
CA LEU A 32 -3.76 9.93 6.56
C LEU A 32 -5.18 10.51 6.68
N GLU A 33 -6.07 9.89 7.46
CA GLU A 33 -7.39 10.43 7.75
C GLU A 33 -7.31 11.58 8.78
N PRO A 34 -8.16 12.62 8.64
CA PRO A 34 -9.27 12.74 7.70
C PRO A 34 -8.91 13.39 6.35
N GLU A 35 -7.67 13.84 6.14
CA GLU A 35 -7.28 14.56 4.92
C GLU A 35 -7.41 13.69 3.67
N TRP A 36 -7.11 12.40 3.78
CA TRP A 36 -7.32 11.41 2.73
C TRP A 36 -8.46 10.48 3.13
N THR A 37 -9.39 10.25 2.20
CA THR A 37 -10.48 9.29 2.36
C THR A 37 -10.02 7.91 1.89
N TRP A 38 -10.15 6.89 2.75
CA TRP A 38 -9.95 5.50 2.33
C TRP A 38 -11.14 5.04 1.48
N CYS A 39 -10.91 4.88 0.18
CA CYS A 39 -11.93 4.58 -0.82
C CYS A 39 -11.64 3.29 -1.61
N SER A 40 -10.74 2.44 -1.10
CA SER A 40 -10.39 1.18 -1.75
C SER A 40 -11.64 0.32 -1.98
N ALA A 41 -11.75 -0.24 -3.17
CA ALA A 41 -12.81 -1.13 -3.58
C ALA A 41 -12.24 -2.19 -4.53
N ASP A 42 -12.95 -3.30 -4.70
CA ASP A 42 -12.54 -4.34 -5.63
C ASP A 42 -12.31 -3.73 -7.03
N TYR A 43 -11.07 -3.83 -7.51
CA TYR A 43 -10.60 -3.34 -8.82
C TYR A 43 -10.51 -1.82 -8.99
N ALA A 44 -10.64 -1.03 -7.92
CA ALA A 44 -10.41 0.41 -7.97
C ALA A 44 -8.99 0.74 -8.48
N GLY A 45 -8.84 1.90 -9.12
CA GLY A 45 -7.52 2.35 -9.59
C GLY A 45 -6.59 2.86 -8.49
N TRP A 46 -7.11 3.16 -7.30
CA TRP A 46 -6.40 3.71 -6.15
C TRP A 46 -7.12 3.33 -4.86
N ASP A 47 -6.42 3.45 -3.74
CA ASP A 47 -6.94 3.08 -2.41
C ASP A 47 -7.38 4.31 -1.60
N PHE A 48 -6.78 5.48 -1.86
CA PHE A 48 -7.07 6.72 -1.14
C PHE A 48 -7.27 7.89 -2.11
N GLU A 49 -8.19 8.77 -1.75
CA GLU A 49 -8.48 10.00 -2.48
C GLU A 49 -8.57 11.20 -1.53
N ARG A 50 -8.06 12.34 -1.98
CA ARG A 50 -8.15 13.61 -1.26
C ARG A 50 -9.11 14.56 -1.98
N ALA A 51 -9.71 15.48 -1.23
CA ALA A 51 -10.73 16.41 -1.75
C ALA A 51 -10.29 17.28 -2.95
N ASP A 52 -8.98 17.43 -3.18
CA ASP A 52 -8.41 18.13 -4.34
C ASP A 52 -8.15 17.23 -5.56
N GLY A 53 -8.65 15.99 -5.53
CA GLY A 53 -8.53 15.00 -6.61
C GLY A 53 -7.20 14.25 -6.63
N LEU A 54 -6.37 14.37 -5.58
CA LEU A 54 -5.18 13.54 -5.46
C LEU A 54 -5.54 12.10 -5.11
N ARG A 55 -4.82 11.15 -5.73
CA ARG A 55 -5.09 9.71 -5.67
C ARG A 55 -3.83 8.99 -5.25
N LEU A 56 -3.96 8.03 -4.34
CA LEU A 56 -2.84 7.29 -3.76
C LEU A 56 -3.15 5.79 -3.79
N GLU A 57 -2.18 5.01 -4.30
CA GLU A 57 -2.23 3.55 -4.38
C GLU A 57 -1.33 2.94 -3.30
N VAL A 58 -1.80 1.91 -2.62
CA VAL A 58 -1.03 1.12 -1.66
C VAL A 58 -0.51 -0.16 -2.30
N LYS A 59 0.75 -0.47 -2.03
CA LYS A 59 1.37 -1.75 -2.41
C LYS A 59 2.05 -2.36 -1.21
N GLN A 60 1.67 -3.58 -0.85
CA GLN A 60 2.26 -4.25 0.31
C GLN A 60 3.12 -5.46 -0.04
N SER A 61 4.07 -5.76 0.84
CA SER A 61 4.76 -7.04 0.90
C SER A 61 5.10 -7.40 2.36
N ALA A 62 5.23 -8.69 2.66
CA ALA A 62 5.64 -9.16 3.97
C ALA A 62 6.73 -10.24 3.84
N ALA A 63 7.76 -10.16 4.68
CA ALA A 63 8.83 -11.15 4.74
C ALA A 63 8.29 -12.51 5.22
N MET A 64 7.50 -12.50 6.30
CA MET A 64 6.79 -13.68 6.80
C MET A 64 5.44 -13.82 6.09
N GLN A 65 5.08 -15.04 5.71
CA GLN A 65 3.77 -15.32 5.12
C GLN A 65 2.99 -16.28 6.02
N SER A 66 1.65 -16.22 5.97
CA SER A 66 0.78 -17.13 6.73
C SER A 66 0.98 -18.61 6.34
N TRP A 67 1.49 -18.85 5.13
CA TRP A 67 1.98 -20.14 4.64
C TRP A 67 3.52 -20.17 4.62
N SER A 68 4.15 -20.91 5.54
CA SER A 68 5.62 -20.86 5.65
C SER A 68 6.31 -21.72 4.59
N THR A 69 7.41 -21.20 4.02
CA THR A 69 8.32 -21.91 3.10
C THR A 69 9.76 -22.00 3.64
N GLY A 70 9.97 -21.72 4.93
CA GLY A 70 11.28 -21.81 5.59
C GLY A 70 12.29 -20.69 5.24
N LYS A 71 11.88 -19.68 4.46
CA LYS A 71 12.68 -18.49 4.15
C LYS A 71 11.82 -17.22 4.01
N PRO A 72 12.38 -16.02 4.20
CA PRO A 72 11.69 -14.77 3.93
C PRO A 72 11.26 -14.64 2.47
N SER A 73 10.05 -14.12 2.24
CA SER A 73 9.58 -13.78 0.90
C SER A 73 10.30 -12.55 0.36
N LYS A 74 10.58 -12.53 -0.95
CA LYS A 74 11.16 -11.37 -1.61
C LYS A 74 10.11 -10.25 -1.70
N ALA A 75 10.49 -9.05 -1.29
CA ALA A 75 9.65 -7.86 -1.41
C ALA A 75 9.68 -7.33 -2.85
N ILE A 76 8.65 -7.67 -3.62
CA ILE A 76 8.42 -7.27 -5.01
C ILE A 76 6.98 -6.78 -5.12
N PHE A 77 6.79 -5.65 -5.80
CA PHE A 77 5.51 -4.98 -5.93
C PHE A 77 5.12 -4.86 -7.40
N ASP A 78 3.84 -5.10 -7.71
CA ASP A 78 3.30 -4.83 -9.04
C ASP A 78 3.05 -3.33 -9.22
N VAL A 79 3.61 -2.77 -10.28
CA VAL A 79 3.52 -1.34 -10.64
C VAL A 79 3.29 -1.16 -12.14
N ALA A 80 2.80 -2.19 -12.82
CA ALA A 80 2.56 -2.12 -14.25
C ALA A 80 1.57 -0.99 -14.57
N ALA A 81 1.85 -0.22 -15.62
CA ALA A 81 0.83 0.62 -16.23
C ALA A 81 -0.37 -0.26 -16.61
N ARG A 82 -1.57 0.25 -16.40
CA ARG A 82 -2.82 -0.41 -16.75
C ARG A 82 -3.36 0.16 -18.05
N THR A 83 -4.19 -0.59 -18.74
CA THR A 83 -4.93 -0.12 -19.93
C THR A 83 -6.15 0.71 -19.56
N GLY A 84 -6.51 0.73 -18.28
CA GLY A 84 -7.64 1.44 -17.71
C GLY A 84 -7.78 1.14 -16.23
N TYR A 85 -8.80 1.70 -15.60
CA TYR A 85 -9.12 1.49 -14.20
C TYR A 85 -10.63 1.52 -13.97
N TRP A 86 -11.09 0.92 -12.88
CA TRP A 86 -12.48 1.08 -12.45
C TRP A 86 -12.61 2.30 -11.54
N GLU A 87 -13.54 3.18 -11.87
CA GLU A 87 -13.95 4.31 -11.03
C GLU A 87 -15.15 3.89 -10.19
N GLY A 88 -15.06 4.10 -8.87
CA GLY A 88 -16.09 3.68 -7.91
C GLY A 88 -16.38 2.17 -7.90
N GLY A 89 -15.52 1.34 -8.50
CA GLY A 89 -15.73 -0.10 -8.67
C GLY A 89 -16.82 -0.48 -9.68
N THR A 90 -17.43 0.48 -10.38
CA THR A 90 -18.60 0.24 -11.24
C THR A 90 -18.42 0.66 -12.69
N GLU A 91 -17.57 1.66 -12.95
CA GLU A 91 -17.37 2.20 -14.30
C GLU A 91 -15.95 1.95 -14.79
N TRP A 92 -15.80 1.34 -15.97
CA TRP A 92 -14.50 1.11 -16.58
C TRP A 92 -14.05 2.33 -17.39
N ILE A 93 -12.90 2.89 -17.04
CA ILE A 93 -12.28 4.02 -17.74
C ILE A 93 -11.05 3.52 -18.52
N ALA A 94 -11.14 3.54 -19.86
CA ALA A 94 -10.06 3.14 -20.75
C ALA A 94 -8.99 4.25 -20.89
N LYS A 95 -8.15 4.40 -19.86
CA LYS A 95 -7.03 5.34 -19.84
C LYS A 95 -5.73 4.61 -19.47
N GLU A 96 -4.81 4.56 -20.41
CA GLU A 96 -3.52 3.93 -20.19
C GLU A 96 -2.68 4.71 -19.16
N GLY A 97 -2.00 3.97 -18.29
CA GLY A 97 -1.06 4.51 -17.32
C GLY A 97 -1.32 4.04 -15.90
N ARG A 98 -0.86 4.84 -14.94
CA ARG A 98 -1.06 4.62 -13.51
C ARG A 98 -2.02 5.68 -13.00
N PRO A 99 -3.24 5.32 -12.56
CA PRO A 99 -4.25 6.31 -12.19
C PRO A 99 -3.93 7.05 -10.88
N ALA A 100 -3.14 6.48 -9.98
CA ALA A 100 -2.69 7.18 -8.78
C ALA A 100 -1.58 8.20 -9.08
N HIS A 101 -1.54 9.29 -8.30
CA HIS A 101 -0.47 10.30 -8.33
C HIS A 101 0.69 9.94 -7.39
N LEU A 102 0.40 9.19 -6.33
CA LEU A 102 1.35 8.73 -5.33
C LEU A 102 1.20 7.23 -5.11
N TYR A 103 2.30 6.57 -4.78
CA TYR A 103 2.32 5.20 -4.29
C TYR A 103 2.88 5.17 -2.87
N VAL A 104 2.22 4.45 -1.98
CA VAL A 104 2.76 4.08 -0.67
C VAL A 104 3.08 2.60 -0.68
N PHE A 105 4.37 2.29 -0.72
CA PHE A 105 4.84 0.92 -0.57
C PHE A 105 4.97 0.59 0.92
N ALA A 106 4.19 -0.36 1.41
CA ALA A 106 4.24 -0.86 2.78
C ALA A 106 5.03 -2.18 2.81
N HIS A 107 6.10 -2.23 3.60
CA HIS A 107 6.89 -3.44 3.77
C HIS A 107 6.89 -3.88 5.23
N HIS A 108 6.39 -5.09 5.48
CA HIS A 108 6.53 -5.78 6.75
C HIS A 108 7.79 -6.66 6.71
N GLY A 109 8.89 -6.16 7.27
CA GLY A 109 10.20 -6.81 7.19
C GLY A 109 10.48 -7.87 8.25
N VAL A 110 9.62 -7.98 9.27
CA VAL A 110 9.83 -8.88 10.41
C VAL A 110 9.61 -10.33 9.97
N TYR A 111 10.53 -11.21 10.38
CA TYR A 111 10.51 -12.64 10.07
C TYR A 111 10.75 -13.47 11.33
N GLY A 112 9.91 -14.49 11.54
CA GLY A 112 9.94 -15.36 12.72
C GLY A 112 8.72 -15.18 13.63
N ASP A 113 8.80 -15.72 14.84
CA ASP A 113 7.65 -15.89 15.74
C ASP A 113 7.03 -14.57 16.25
N HIS A 114 7.79 -13.48 16.19
CA HIS A 114 7.32 -12.15 16.60
C HIS A 114 6.67 -11.34 15.47
N ALA A 115 6.59 -11.91 14.26
CA ALA A 115 5.94 -11.24 13.13
C ALA A 115 4.43 -11.10 13.38
N ASP A 116 3.96 -9.85 13.47
CA ASP A 116 2.56 -9.50 13.55
C ASP A 116 2.24 -8.45 12.48
N HIS A 117 1.48 -8.84 11.46
CA HIS A 117 1.08 -7.94 10.37
C HIS A 117 0.15 -6.82 10.86
N ARG A 118 -0.46 -6.96 12.04
CA ARG A 118 -1.43 -6.02 12.59
C ARG A 118 -0.76 -4.94 13.44
N ASP A 119 0.52 -5.11 13.76
CA ASP A 119 1.31 -4.15 14.53
C ASP A 119 1.89 -3.09 13.59
N PRO A 120 1.41 -1.82 13.64
CA PRO A 120 1.89 -0.77 12.76
C PRO A 120 3.38 -0.48 12.89
N ALA A 121 3.97 -0.75 14.06
CA ALA A 121 5.39 -0.49 14.31
C ALA A 121 6.32 -1.47 13.57
N GLN A 122 5.78 -2.58 13.04
CA GLN A 122 6.54 -3.55 12.25
C GLN A 122 6.54 -3.25 10.75
N TRP A 123 5.88 -2.17 10.32
CA TRP A 123 5.81 -1.75 8.93
C TRP A 123 6.73 -0.56 8.65
N GLU A 124 7.45 -0.65 7.53
CA GLU A 124 8.15 0.47 6.91
C GLU A 124 7.36 0.95 5.69
N PHE A 125 7.25 2.26 5.53
CA PHE A 125 6.53 2.86 4.40
C PHE A 125 7.50 3.64 3.50
N TYR A 126 7.21 3.65 2.20
CA TYR A 126 7.97 4.39 1.20
C TYR A 126 6.99 5.14 0.31
N VAL A 127 7.05 6.47 0.35
CA VAL A 127 6.18 7.34 -0.46
C VAL A 127 6.90 7.69 -1.76
N VAL A 128 6.30 7.37 -2.89
CA VAL A 128 6.90 7.55 -4.22
C VAL A 128 5.89 8.23 -5.16
N PRO A 129 6.21 9.38 -5.75
CA PRO A 129 5.43 9.93 -6.85
C PRO A 129 5.39 8.99 -8.05
N THR A 130 4.23 8.90 -8.72
CA THR A 130 4.07 8.08 -9.92
C THR A 130 5.09 8.43 -11.01
N SER A 131 5.46 9.71 -11.13
CA SER A 131 6.48 10.20 -12.06
C SER A 131 7.90 9.70 -11.78
N ALA A 132 8.19 9.27 -10.55
CA ALA A 132 9.47 8.69 -10.16
C ALA A 132 9.53 7.17 -10.35
N LEU A 133 8.39 6.51 -10.64
CA LEU A 133 8.35 5.08 -10.90
C LEU A 133 8.83 4.75 -12.33
N PRO A 134 9.78 3.83 -12.50
CA PRO A 134 10.22 3.40 -13.83
C PRO A 134 9.09 2.70 -14.57
N ASP A 135 9.14 2.67 -15.90
CA ASP A 135 8.18 1.92 -16.72
C ASP A 135 8.51 0.42 -16.71
N VAL A 136 8.01 -0.28 -15.69
CA VAL A 136 8.22 -1.70 -15.44
C VAL A 136 6.94 -2.32 -14.89
N LYS A 137 6.81 -3.64 -15.04
CA LYS A 137 5.68 -4.38 -14.45
C LYS A 137 5.80 -4.56 -12.94
N GLN A 138 7.03 -4.73 -12.45
CA GLN A 138 7.31 -4.99 -11.05
C GLN A 138 8.56 -4.24 -10.61
N ILE A 139 8.57 -3.82 -9.34
CA ILE A 139 9.69 -3.14 -8.70
C ILE A 139 10.04 -3.84 -7.39
N SER A 140 11.32 -4.01 -7.10
CA SER A 140 11.79 -4.60 -5.84
C SER A 140 11.95 -3.54 -4.75
N LEU A 141 11.88 -3.95 -3.49
CA LEU A 141 12.16 -3.05 -2.36
C LEU A 141 13.56 -2.41 -2.46
N SER A 142 14.57 -3.17 -2.90
CA SER A 142 15.93 -2.63 -3.10
C SER A 142 15.95 -1.46 -4.09
N ARG A 143 15.11 -1.48 -5.13
CA ARG A 143 15.01 -0.39 -6.10
C ARG A 143 14.20 0.79 -5.55
N ILE A 144 13.15 0.53 -4.76
CA ILE A 144 12.38 1.57 -4.06
C ILE A 144 13.28 2.34 -3.09
N LYS A 145 14.14 1.65 -2.32
CA LYS A 145 15.10 2.26 -1.39
C LYS A 145 16.09 3.24 -2.05
N LEU A 146 16.27 3.16 -3.37
CA LEU A 146 17.10 4.10 -4.12
C LEU A 146 16.38 5.39 -4.52
N ILE A 147 15.05 5.44 -4.41
CA ILE A 147 14.23 6.60 -4.82
C ILE A 147 13.36 7.17 -3.69
N ALA A 148 13.20 6.43 -2.59
CA ALA A 148 12.50 6.86 -1.39
C ALA A 148 13.14 6.29 -0.12
N ALA A 149 13.15 7.08 0.94
CA ALA A 149 13.56 6.63 2.26
C ALA A 149 12.42 5.87 2.96
N ALA A 150 12.78 4.93 3.83
CA ALA A 150 11.82 4.28 4.72
C ALA A 150 11.35 5.29 5.77
N VAL A 151 10.05 5.31 6.04
CA VAL A 151 9.46 6.09 7.13
C VAL A 151 8.58 5.21 8.00
N PRO A 152 8.58 5.40 9.33
CA PRO A 152 7.61 4.77 10.21
C PRO A 152 6.21 5.38 9.99
N MET A 153 5.17 4.69 10.46
CA MET A 153 3.78 5.16 10.37
C MET A 153 3.61 6.59 10.92
N ILE A 154 4.26 6.93 12.03
CA ILE A 154 4.14 8.24 12.70
C ILE A 154 4.59 9.40 11.78
N ASP A 155 5.50 9.16 10.85
CA ASP A 155 6.02 10.18 9.92
C ASP A 155 5.35 10.13 8.54
N LEU A 156 4.41 9.18 8.33
CA LEU A 156 3.82 8.91 7.03
C LEU A 156 3.05 10.11 6.49
N ALA A 157 2.17 10.72 7.29
CA ALA A 157 1.37 11.88 6.89
C ALA A 157 2.24 13.04 6.40
N THR A 158 3.25 13.40 7.20
CA THR A 158 4.19 14.48 6.85
C THR A 158 4.97 14.15 5.57
N THR A 159 5.32 12.88 5.36
CA THR A 159 6.05 12.44 4.17
C THR A 159 5.16 12.46 2.92
N VAL A 160 3.90 12.04 3.04
CA VAL A 160 2.90 12.15 1.97
C VAL A 160 2.70 13.61 1.58
N GLU A 161 2.51 14.51 2.55
CA GLU A 161 2.35 15.93 2.24
C GLU A 161 3.59 16.53 1.55
N LYS A 162 4.82 16.15 1.94
CA LYS A 162 6.02 16.58 1.22
C LYS A 162 6.03 16.10 -0.24
N ALA A 163 5.63 14.85 -0.48
CA ALA A 163 5.55 14.29 -1.83
C ALA A 163 4.48 14.99 -2.68
N VAL A 164 3.32 15.30 -2.09
CA VAL A 164 2.26 16.13 -2.69
C VAL A 164 2.81 17.47 -3.16
N HIS A 165 3.52 18.20 -2.29
CA HIS A 165 4.10 19.51 -2.67
C HIS A 165 5.18 19.42 -3.74
N ALA A 166 5.76 18.24 -3.96
CA ALA A 166 6.74 18.01 -5.01
C ALA A 166 6.09 17.68 -6.36
N ILE A 167 4.87 17.12 -6.39
CA ILE A 167 4.13 16.84 -7.63
C ILE A 167 3.31 18.03 -8.15
N SER A 168 2.96 18.98 -7.28
CA SER A 168 2.19 20.19 -7.66
C SER A 168 3.06 21.35 -8.15
N ARG A 169 4.39 21.18 -8.22
CA ARG A 169 5.36 22.15 -8.74
C ARG A 169 5.79 21.77 -10.15
#